data_AF-A0A317J2N2-F1
#
_entry.id   AF-A0A317J2N2-F1
#
_cell.length_a   1.000
_cell.length_b   1.000
_cell.length_c   1.000
_cell.angle_alpha   90.00
_cell.angle_beta   90.00
_cell.angle_gamma   90.00
#
_symmetry.space_group_name_H-M   'P 1'
#
loop_
_entity.id
_entity.type
_entity.pdbx_description
1 polymer ?
#
loop_
_entity_poly.entity_id
_entity_poly.type
_entity_poly.pdbx_seq_one_letter_code
_entity_poly.pdbx_strand_id
1 'polypeptide(L)'
;MQHGFTEQEWMEFSEGAMGASSRSRLEAHLAVCAECAAKLDAIRVWHQRLSTEGERLRVAMELPEIDRERMLAQSLERIAAEYPSAERRGPAEALAALRALLGPVFGAGMIRAAVDAALERGAPGGINAASWSAFAAELREMIQPACGLAAGFLALRAAMSLAVADR
;
A
#
# COMPACT_ATOMS: atom_id res chain seq x y z
N MET A 1 26.25 -19.20 19.88
CA MET A 1 24.87 -19.72 19.88
C MET A 1 24.82 -21.07 20.60
N GLN A 2 24.95 -21.08 21.93
CA GLN A 2 25.07 -22.32 22.73
C GLN A 2 23.87 -22.59 23.67
N HIS A 3 22.75 -21.86 23.53
CA HIS A 3 21.61 -21.89 24.47
C HIS A 3 20.30 -22.47 23.90
N GLY A 4 20.38 -23.34 22.88
CA GLY A 4 19.25 -24.19 22.47
C GLY A 4 18.08 -23.52 21.71
N PHE A 5 18.19 -22.23 21.36
CA PHE A 5 17.21 -21.53 20.52
C PHE A 5 17.89 -20.97 19.27
N THR A 6 17.21 -21.12 18.14
CA THR A 6 17.63 -20.61 16.82
C THR A 6 17.31 -19.12 16.70
N GLU A 7 18.02 -18.43 15.81
CA GLU A 7 17.75 -17.02 15.50
C GLU A 7 16.31 -16.80 15.02
N GLN A 8 15.76 -17.76 14.25
CA GLN A 8 14.38 -17.72 13.81
C GLN A 8 13.38 -17.77 14.98
N GLU A 9 13.59 -18.65 15.96
CA GLU A 9 12.76 -18.68 17.17
C GLU A 9 12.85 -17.34 17.93
N TRP A 10 14.03 -16.71 18.01
CA TRP A 10 14.15 -15.39 18.62
C TRP A 10 13.35 -14.30 17.89
N MET A 11 13.38 -14.30 16.56
CA MET A 11 12.60 -13.36 15.74
C MET A 11 11.10 -13.57 15.96
N GLU A 12 10.60 -14.80 15.80
CA GLU A 12 9.18 -15.14 15.99
C GLU A 12 8.67 -14.78 17.39
N PHE A 13 9.49 -14.97 18.43
CA PHE A 13 9.14 -14.58 19.79
C PHE A 13 9.02 -13.06 19.94
N SER A 14 9.97 -12.31 19.37
CA SER A 14 9.99 -10.85 19.44
C SER A 14 8.82 -10.19 18.67
N GLU A 15 8.38 -10.81 17.58
CA GLU A 15 7.30 -10.33 16.71
C GLU A 15 5.91 -10.78 17.15
N GLY A 16 5.82 -11.63 18.18
CA GLY A 16 4.54 -12.13 18.65
C GLY A 16 4.07 -13.42 17.97
N ALA A 17 4.68 -13.82 16.85
CA ALA A 17 4.28 -14.90 15.95
C ALA A 17 4.62 -16.32 16.45
N MET A 18 5.42 -16.46 17.51
CA MET A 18 5.79 -17.76 18.07
C MET A 18 4.58 -18.53 18.62
N GLY A 19 4.47 -19.82 18.27
CA GLY A 19 3.46 -20.73 18.81
C GLY A 19 3.53 -20.89 20.33
N ALA A 20 2.39 -21.15 20.97
CA ALA A 20 2.23 -21.13 22.44
C ALA A 20 3.22 -22.06 23.18
N SER A 21 3.44 -23.28 22.68
CA SER A 21 4.36 -24.25 23.30
C SER A 21 5.81 -23.77 23.26
N SER A 22 6.26 -23.26 22.10
CA SER A 22 7.61 -22.70 21.94
C SER A 22 7.81 -21.44 22.76
N ARG A 23 6.77 -20.59 22.84
CA ARG A 23 6.77 -19.36 23.65
C ARG A 23 6.97 -19.69 25.13
N SER A 24 6.18 -20.62 25.68
CA SER A 24 6.33 -21.04 27.08
C SER A 24 7.71 -21.64 27.37
N ARG A 25 8.29 -22.40 26.43
CA ARG A 25 9.65 -22.95 26.58
C ARG A 25 10.71 -21.84 26.64
N LEU A 26 10.59 -20.83 25.78
CA LEU A 26 11.53 -19.70 25.75
C LEU A 26 11.37 -18.80 26.97
N GLU A 27 10.14 -18.54 27.43
CA GLU A 27 9.87 -17.78 28.67
C GLU A 27 10.46 -18.48 29.90
N ALA A 28 10.28 -19.80 30.00
CA ALA A 28 10.89 -20.59 31.08
C ALA A 28 12.43 -20.53 31.04
N HIS A 29 13.03 -20.53 29.84
CA HIS A 29 14.47 -20.35 29.68
C HIS A 29 14.94 -18.95 30.07
N LEU A 30 14.23 -17.90 29.65
CA LEU A 30 14.53 -16.52 30.00
C LEU A 30 14.47 -16.25 31.51
N ALA A 31 13.62 -16.99 32.24
CA ALA A 31 13.53 -16.90 33.69
C ALA A 31 14.78 -17.43 34.43
N VAL A 32 15.58 -18.29 33.78
CA VAL A 32 16.74 -18.95 34.41
C VAL A 32 18.09 -18.58 33.78
N CYS A 33 18.09 -18.10 32.53
CA CYS A 33 19.31 -17.73 31.81
C CYS A 33 19.46 -16.20 31.73
N ALA A 34 20.24 -15.63 32.66
CA ALA A 34 20.50 -14.21 32.71
C ALA A 34 21.13 -13.64 31.42
N GLU A 35 21.98 -14.42 30.73
CA GLU A 35 22.60 -14.00 29.47
C GLU A 35 21.55 -13.82 28.36
N CYS A 36 20.63 -14.78 28.21
CA CYS A 36 19.57 -14.71 27.22
C CYS A 36 18.52 -13.63 27.56
N ALA A 37 18.22 -13.42 28.84
CA ALA A 37 17.38 -12.31 29.29
C ALA A 37 18.01 -10.94 28.93
N ALA A 38 19.29 -10.75 29.24
CA ALA A 38 20.00 -9.50 28.93
C ALA A 38 20.06 -9.23 27.41
N LYS A 39 20.23 -10.27 26.59
CA LYS A 39 20.17 -10.14 25.12
C LYS A 39 18.79 -9.73 24.64
N LEU A 40 17.73 -10.33 25.16
CA LEU A 40 16.37 -9.96 24.81
C LEU A 40 16.07 -8.50 25.18
N ASP A 41 16.51 -8.06 26.36
CA ASP A 41 16.34 -6.67 26.79
C ASP A 41 17.11 -5.71 25.89
N ALA A 42 18.34 -6.05 25.50
CA ALA A 42 19.10 -5.27 24.53
C ALA A 42 18.37 -5.18 23.16
N ILE A 43 17.85 -6.29 22.65
CA ILE A 43 17.09 -6.32 21.39
C ILE A 43 15.85 -5.44 21.48
N ARG A 44 15.11 -5.50 22.59
CA ARG A 44 13.92 -4.66 22.82
C ARG A 44 14.27 -3.17 22.85
N VAL A 45 15.36 -2.80 23.53
CA VAL A 45 15.86 -1.42 23.56
C VAL A 45 16.25 -0.95 22.16
N TRP A 46 16.96 -1.76 21.39
CA TRP A 46 17.33 -1.43 20.01
C TRP A 46 16.11 -1.30 19.11
N HIS A 47 15.15 -2.22 19.19
CA HIS A 47 13.90 -2.15 18.43
C HIS A 47 13.12 -0.87 18.73
N GLN A 48 12.97 -0.51 20.01
CA GLN A 48 12.31 0.72 20.42
C GLN A 48 13.04 1.97 19.89
N ARG A 49 14.37 2.00 19.98
CA ARG A 49 15.18 3.12 19.47
C ARG A 49 15.07 3.26 17.95
N LEU A 50 15.17 2.15 17.21
CA LEU A 50 15.02 2.14 15.76
C LEU A 50 13.61 2.54 15.33
N SER A 51 12.58 2.08 16.04
CA SER A 51 11.19 2.50 15.79
C SER A 51 11.02 4.00 16.02
N THR A 52 11.58 4.54 17.10
CA THR A 52 11.56 5.97 17.43
C THR A 52 12.29 6.82 16.40
N GLU A 53 13.50 6.41 15.99
CA GLU A 53 14.25 7.10 14.94
C GLU A 53 13.56 6.97 13.57
N GLY A 54 12.95 5.82 13.28
CA GLY A 54 12.15 5.62 12.08
C GLY A 54 10.90 6.52 12.05
N GLU A 55 10.25 6.73 13.19
CA GLU A 55 9.18 7.73 13.34
C GLU A 55 9.71 9.14 13.13
N ARG A 56 10.83 9.49 13.78
CA ARG A 56 11.45 10.81 13.64
C ARG A 56 11.84 11.10 12.20
N LEU A 57 12.37 10.11 11.48
CA LEU A 57 12.70 10.21 10.06
C LEU A 57 11.43 10.34 9.22
N ARG A 58 10.38 9.56 9.48
CA ARG A 58 9.09 9.69 8.80
C ARG A 58 8.47 11.07 8.99
N VAL A 59 8.53 11.64 10.19
CA VAL A 59 8.07 13.00 10.51
C VAL A 59 8.96 14.06 9.85
N ALA A 60 10.29 13.89 9.89
CA ALA A 60 11.22 14.86 9.29
C ALA A 60 11.20 14.83 7.76
N MET A 61 10.88 13.69 7.16
CA MET A 61 10.69 13.49 5.73
C MET A 61 9.22 13.61 5.31
N GLU A 62 8.31 13.92 6.24
CA GLU A 62 6.91 14.09 5.93
C GLU A 62 6.74 15.36 5.13
N LEU A 63 6.73 15.19 3.80
CA LEU A 63 6.14 16.18 2.92
C LEU A 63 4.70 16.40 3.41
N PRO A 64 4.31 17.66 3.67
CA PRO A 64 2.93 18.00 3.97
C PRO A 64 1.99 17.27 2.99
N GLU A 65 0.83 16.80 3.48
CA GLU A 65 -0.10 16.03 2.65
C GLU A 65 -0.43 16.74 1.33
N ILE A 66 -0.62 18.05 1.38
CA ILE A 66 -0.86 18.89 0.21
C ILE A 66 0.30 18.88 -0.79
N ASP A 67 1.54 18.78 -0.32
CA ASP A 67 2.73 18.72 -1.17
C ASP A 67 2.88 17.34 -1.80
N ARG A 68 2.57 16.27 -1.05
CA ARG A 68 2.51 14.89 -1.59
C ARG A 68 1.46 14.76 -2.68
N GLU A 69 0.25 15.28 -2.43
CA GLU A 69 -0.84 15.27 -3.40
C GLU A 69 -0.47 16.06 -4.67
N ARG A 70 0.12 17.25 -4.50
CA ARG A 70 0.57 18.07 -5.63
C ARG A 70 1.65 17.37 -6.45
N MET A 71 2.66 16.77 -5.81
CA MET A 71 3.72 16.05 -6.51
C MET A 71 3.21 14.80 -7.23
N LEU A 72 2.23 14.10 -6.65
CA LEU A 72 1.57 12.97 -7.29
C LEU A 72 0.76 13.43 -8.51
N ALA A 73 -0.05 14.47 -8.38
CA ALA A 73 -0.82 15.05 -9.49
C ALA A 73 0.10 15.47 -10.64
N GLN A 74 1.16 16.21 -10.35
CA GLN A 74 2.16 16.62 -11.35
C GLN A 74 2.86 15.43 -12.01
N SER A 75 3.12 14.36 -11.28
CA SER A 75 3.74 13.15 -11.85
C SER A 75 2.78 12.42 -12.79
N LEU A 76 1.52 12.29 -12.41
CA LEU A 76 0.47 11.70 -13.25
C LEU A 76 0.20 12.55 -14.49
N GLU A 77 0.18 13.88 -14.38
CA GLU A 77 0.07 14.81 -15.50
C GLU A 77 1.24 14.69 -16.48
N ARG A 78 2.48 14.62 -15.99
CA ARG A 78 3.67 14.39 -16.84
C ARG A 78 3.57 13.07 -17.59
N ILE A 79 3.24 11.99 -16.88
CA ILE A 79 3.05 10.68 -17.51
C ILE A 79 1.94 10.79 -18.57
N ALA A 80 0.80 11.41 -18.26
CA ALA A 80 -0.29 11.57 -19.21
C ALA A 80 0.09 12.40 -20.46
N ALA A 81 0.93 13.43 -20.30
CA ALA A 81 1.41 14.29 -21.39
C ALA A 81 2.44 13.59 -22.31
N GLU A 82 3.22 12.63 -21.79
CA GLU A 82 4.13 11.81 -22.58
C GLU A 82 3.42 10.75 -23.44
N TYR A 83 2.12 10.51 -23.21
CA TYR A 83 1.27 9.70 -24.08
C TYR A 83 0.58 10.57 -25.16
N PRO A 84 0.83 10.34 -26.48
CA PRO A 84 0.36 11.20 -27.57
C PRO A 84 -1.18 11.36 -27.76
N SER A 85 -2.02 10.73 -26.93
CA SER A 85 -3.49 10.73 -27.03
C SER A 85 -4.18 11.50 -25.90
N ALA A 86 -3.56 12.58 -25.39
CA ALA A 86 -4.13 13.43 -24.34
C ALA A 86 -5.45 14.13 -24.78
N GLU A 87 -5.70 14.26 -26.07
CA GLU A 87 -6.98 14.73 -26.59
C GLU A 87 -8.01 13.59 -26.60
N ARG A 88 -8.69 13.43 -25.44
CA ARG A 88 -9.93 12.64 -25.28
C ARG A 88 -9.81 11.16 -25.69
N ARG A 89 -9.36 10.33 -24.74
CA ARG A 89 -9.31 8.87 -24.91
C ARG A 89 -10.71 8.28 -25.01
N GLY A 90 -10.87 7.28 -25.87
CA GLY A 90 -12.05 6.43 -25.83
C GLY A 90 -12.11 5.64 -24.51
N PRO A 91 -13.30 5.23 -24.05
CA PRO A 91 -13.47 4.50 -22.77
C PRO A 91 -12.54 3.29 -22.59
N ALA A 92 -12.32 2.51 -23.66
CA ALA A 92 -11.44 1.34 -23.62
C ALA A 92 -9.97 1.72 -23.43
N GLU A 93 -9.51 2.80 -24.07
CA GLU A 93 -8.15 3.30 -23.94
C GLU A 93 -7.89 3.89 -22.56
N ALA A 94 -8.87 4.60 -21.99
CA ALA A 94 -8.79 5.12 -20.64
C ALA A 94 -8.67 4.01 -19.59
N LEU A 95 -9.48 2.94 -19.71
CA LEU A 95 -9.39 1.77 -18.83
C LEU A 95 -8.07 1.01 -19.00
N ALA A 96 -7.58 0.86 -20.22
CA ALA A 96 -6.28 0.24 -20.48
C ALA A 96 -5.14 1.04 -19.86
N ALA A 97 -5.16 2.37 -20.03
CA ALA A 97 -4.18 3.28 -19.44
C ALA A 97 -4.21 3.25 -17.90
N LEU A 98 -5.41 3.24 -17.31
CA LEU A 98 -5.57 3.17 -15.86
C LEU A 98 -5.00 1.86 -15.29
N ARG A 99 -5.28 0.71 -15.93
CA ARG A 99 -4.70 -0.57 -15.53
C ARG A 99 -3.18 -0.58 -15.68
N ALA A 100 -2.62 0.05 -16.72
CA ALA A 100 -1.19 0.16 -16.91
C ALA A 100 -0.52 1.05 -15.85
N LEU A 101 -1.15 2.17 -15.48
CA LEU A 101 -0.66 3.09 -14.43
C LEU A 101 -0.64 2.43 -13.05
N LEU A 102 -1.69 1.67 -12.72
CA LEU A 102 -1.90 1.13 -11.39
C LEU A 102 -1.36 -0.30 -11.21
N GLY A 103 -1.15 -1.03 -12.30
CA GLY A 103 -0.65 -2.40 -12.31
C GLY A 103 0.69 -2.60 -11.58
N PRO A 104 1.70 -1.72 -11.72
CA PRO A 104 2.95 -1.82 -10.98
C PRO A 104 2.80 -1.69 -9.47
N VAL A 105 1.77 -0.98 -8.99
CA VAL A 105 1.55 -0.71 -7.57
C VAL A 105 0.70 -1.80 -6.91
N PHE A 106 -0.35 -2.25 -7.59
CA PHE A 106 -1.33 -3.18 -7.02
C PHE A 106 -1.25 -4.61 -7.56
N GLY A 107 -0.50 -4.83 -8.64
CA GLY A 107 -0.48 -6.08 -9.39
C GLY A 107 -1.62 -6.15 -10.43
N ALA A 108 -1.32 -6.72 -11.59
CA ALA A 108 -2.22 -6.76 -12.75
C ALA A 108 -3.54 -7.51 -12.48
N GLY A 109 -3.51 -8.58 -11.67
CA GLY A 109 -4.70 -9.36 -11.34
C GLY A 109 -5.68 -8.60 -10.44
N MET A 110 -5.15 -7.94 -9.41
CA MET A 110 -5.93 -7.15 -8.45
C MET A 110 -6.57 -5.96 -9.15
N ILE A 111 -5.79 -5.18 -9.92
CA ILE A 111 -6.34 -3.98 -10.57
C ILE A 111 -7.40 -4.33 -11.61
N ARG A 112 -7.27 -5.46 -12.31
CA ARG A 112 -8.32 -5.93 -13.23
C ARG A 112 -9.62 -6.19 -12.47
N ALA A 113 -9.56 -6.98 -11.40
CA ALA A 113 -10.74 -7.30 -10.60
C ALA A 113 -11.38 -6.04 -9.98
N ALA A 114 -10.57 -5.12 -9.46
CA ALA A 114 -11.06 -3.87 -8.88
C ALA A 114 -11.71 -2.96 -9.94
N VAL A 115 -11.12 -2.84 -11.13
CA VAL A 115 -11.71 -2.08 -12.25
C VAL A 115 -13.02 -2.71 -12.70
N ASP A 116 -13.08 -4.03 -12.86
CA ASP A 116 -14.29 -4.71 -13.31
C ASP A 116 -15.43 -4.54 -12.29
N ALA A 117 -15.16 -4.70 -11.00
CA ALA A 117 -16.13 -4.45 -9.92
C ALA A 117 -16.56 -2.98 -9.84
N ALA A 118 -15.64 -2.03 -10.05
CA ALA A 118 -15.97 -0.61 -10.07
C ALA A 118 -16.81 -0.22 -11.29
N LEU A 119 -16.62 -0.87 -12.45
CA LEU A 119 -17.46 -0.67 -13.63
C LEU A 119 -18.89 -1.10 -13.37
N GLU A 120 -19.09 -2.28 -12.77
CA GLU A 120 -20.43 -2.81 -12.47
C GLU A 120 -21.23 -1.88 -11.55
N ARG A 121 -20.57 -1.23 -10.59
CA ARG A 121 -21.23 -0.35 -9.60
C ARG A 121 -21.34 1.10 -10.04
N GLY A 122 -20.24 1.66 -10.55
CA GLY A 122 -20.12 3.10 -10.84
C GLY A 122 -20.51 3.46 -12.27
N ALA A 123 -20.52 2.50 -13.19
CA ALA A 123 -20.81 2.73 -14.61
C ALA A 123 -21.52 1.52 -15.27
N PRO A 124 -22.68 1.07 -14.76
CA PRO A 124 -23.36 -0.13 -15.27
C PRO A 124 -23.79 -0.03 -16.74
N GLY A 125 -24.00 1.18 -17.25
CA GLY A 125 -24.29 1.47 -18.66
C GLY A 125 -23.03 1.65 -19.52
N GLY A 126 -21.84 1.42 -18.97
CA GLY A 126 -20.56 1.71 -19.59
C GLY A 126 -19.98 3.07 -19.19
N ILE A 127 -18.70 3.24 -19.54
CA ILE A 127 -17.92 4.44 -19.23
C ILE A 127 -18.13 5.51 -20.31
N ASN A 128 -18.42 6.73 -19.88
CA ASN A 128 -18.44 7.95 -20.66
C ASN A 128 -18.00 9.13 -19.77
N ALA A 129 -18.01 10.36 -20.28
CA ALA A 129 -17.55 11.52 -19.51
C ALA A 129 -18.40 11.74 -18.25
N ALA A 130 -19.70 11.45 -18.30
CA ALA A 130 -20.62 11.61 -17.17
C ALA A 130 -20.47 10.52 -16.09
N SER A 131 -20.17 9.28 -16.46
CA SER A 131 -20.03 8.15 -15.52
C SER A 131 -18.61 7.97 -14.98
N TRP A 132 -17.61 8.65 -15.56
CA TRP A 132 -16.20 8.48 -15.19
C TRP A 132 -15.89 8.79 -13.73
N SER A 133 -16.46 9.87 -13.19
CA SER A 133 -16.24 10.28 -11.79
C SER A 133 -16.83 9.26 -10.80
N ALA A 134 -18.01 8.72 -11.09
CA ALA A 134 -18.66 7.70 -10.28
C ALA A 134 -17.85 6.39 -10.30
N PHE A 135 -17.38 5.96 -11.47
CA PHE A 135 -16.46 4.83 -11.60
C PHE A 135 -15.17 5.03 -10.78
N ALA A 136 -14.56 6.21 -10.84
CA ALA A 136 -13.31 6.48 -10.12
C ALA A 136 -13.50 6.44 -8.59
N ALA A 137 -14.64 6.92 -8.10
CA ALA A 137 -15.01 6.82 -6.68
C ALA A 137 -15.18 5.34 -6.26
N GLU A 138 -15.88 4.54 -7.05
CA GLU A 138 -16.05 3.11 -6.79
C GLU A 138 -14.72 2.35 -6.84
N LEU A 139 -13.82 2.70 -7.75
CA LEU A 139 -12.47 2.11 -7.82
C LEU A 139 -11.67 2.36 -6.53
N ARG A 140 -11.77 3.57 -5.96
CA ARG A 140 -11.18 3.88 -4.65
C ARG A 140 -11.76 2.98 -3.56
N GLU A 141 -13.08 2.87 -3.49
CA GLU A 141 -13.77 2.06 -2.47
C GLU A 141 -13.42 0.57 -2.58
N MET A 142 -13.10 0.07 -3.79
CA MET A 142 -12.63 -1.30 -3.98
C MET A 142 -11.19 -1.52 -3.50
N ILE A 143 -10.31 -0.53 -3.70
CA ILE A 143 -8.88 -0.67 -3.41
C ILE A 143 -8.55 -0.37 -1.94
N GLN A 144 -9.26 0.58 -1.33
CA GLN A 144 -8.96 1.07 0.02
C GLN A 144 -8.99 -0.04 1.11
N PRO A 145 -9.95 -0.98 1.14
CA PRO A 145 -9.97 -2.03 2.17
C PRO A 145 -8.79 -3.00 2.08
N ALA A 146 -8.28 -3.26 0.88
CA ALA A 146 -7.19 -4.22 0.65
C ALA A 146 -5.80 -3.59 0.80
N CYS A 147 -5.64 -2.33 0.38
CA CYS A 147 -4.33 -1.68 0.27
C CYS A 147 -4.17 -0.43 1.13
N GLY A 148 -5.20 -0.05 1.89
CA GLY A 148 -5.22 1.12 2.75
C GLY A 148 -5.65 2.42 2.05
N LEU A 149 -5.85 3.46 2.86
CA LEU A 149 -6.40 4.75 2.43
C LEU A 149 -5.57 5.43 1.33
N ALA A 150 -4.24 5.44 1.48
CA ALA A 150 -3.34 6.07 0.51
C ALA A 150 -3.44 5.42 -0.88
N ALA A 151 -3.56 4.09 -0.93
CA ALA A 151 -3.73 3.33 -2.17
C ALA A 151 -5.06 3.66 -2.87
N GLY A 152 -6.15 3.77 -2.09
CA GLY A 152 -7.44 4.21 -2.61
C GLY A 152 -7.38 5.60 -3.24
N PHE A 153 -6.72 6.56 -2.57
CA PHE A 153 -6.53 7.91 -3.11
C PHE A 153 -5.66 7.94 -4.36
N LEU A 154 -4.59 7.15 -4.42
CA LEU A 154 -3.77 7.01 -5.62
C LEU A 154 -4.60 6.54 -6.82
N ALA A 155 -5.44 5.52 -6.62
CA ALA A 155 -6.29 4.99 -7.69
C ALA A 155 -7.31 6.03 -8.19
N LEU A 156 -7.94 6.77 -7.27
CA LEU A 156 -8.83 7.88 -7.61
C LEU A 156 -8.10 8.94 -8.43
N ARG A 157 -6.93 9.40 -7.96
CA ARG A 157 -6.15 10.44 -8.63
C ARG A 157 -5.67 10.01 -10.01
N ALA A 158 -5.23 8.76 -10.16
CA ALA A 158 -4.85 8.20 -11.46
C ALA A 158 -6.02 8.12 -12.44
N ALA A 159 -7.23 7.81 -11.96
CA ALA A 159 -8.42 7.86 -12.80
C ALA A 159 -8.78 9.31 -13.19
N MET A 160 -8.70 10.25 -12.26
CA MET A 160 -9.02 11.67 -12.52
C MET A 160 -8.00 12.38 -13.41
N SER A 161 -6.75 11.91 -13.49
CA SER A 161 -5.76 12.42 -14.43
C SER A 161 -5.99 11.96 -15.88
N LEU A 162 -6.92 11.03 -16.11
CA LEU A 162 -7.29 10.56 -17.45
C LEU A 162 -8.58 11.24 -17.90
N ALA A 163 -8.52 11.97 -19.02
CA ALA A 163 -9.70 12.52 -19.67
C ALA A 163 -10.40 11.45 -20.53
N VAL A 164 -11.71 11.29 -20.35
CA VAL A 164 -12.55 10.35 -21.12
C VAL A 164 -13.51 11.13 -22.01
N ALA A 165 -13.58 10.75 -23.28
CA ALA A 165 -14.51 11.31 -24.25
C ALA A 165 -15.90 10.67 -24.14
N ASP A 166 -16.95 11.44 -24.42
CA ASP A 166 -18.21 10.85 -24.86
C ASP A 166 -18.01 10.29 -26.28
N ARG A 167 -18.41 9.03 -26.47
CA ARG A 167 -18.39 8.38 -27.78
C ARG A 167 -19.38 9.03 -28.74
#